data_AF-A0A087XV09-F1
#
_entry.id   AF-A0A087XV09-F1
#
_cell.length_a   1.000
_cell.length_b   1.000
_cell.length_c   1.000
_cell.angle_alpha   90.00
_cell.angle_beta   90.00
_cell.angle_gamma   90.00
#
_symmetry.space_group_name_H-M   'P 1'
#
loop_
_entity.id
_entity.type
_entity.pdbx_description
1 polymer ?
#
loop_
_entity_poly.entity_id
_entity_poly.type
_entity_poly.pdbx_seq_one_letter_code
_entity_poly.pdbx_strand_id
1 'polypeptide(L)'
;ILMHSIKKLMHINITTKTALLLLLAAGSCVKCQQQLTQPASLTVQPGQTLTISCQVSYSVTGSGTHWIRQPAGKALEWMGVIWNSGSNNYATNIQGRIEITRDTRKNILYLRLSTMKPEESAVYYCAKSP
;
A
#
# COMPACT_ATOMS: atom_id res chain seq x y z
N ILE A 1 11.07 4.99 13.72
CA ILE A 1 10.35 5.51 12.53
C ILE A 1 8.97 5.96 13.03
N LEU A 2 8.74 7.26 13.14
CA LEU A 2 7.56 7.83 13.81
C LEU A 2 6.29 7.53 12.98
N MET A 3 5.43 6.64 13.49
CA MET A 3 4.22 6.10 12.85
C MET A 3 3.02 7.07 12.87
N HIS A 4 3.20 8.36 12.56
CA HIS A 4 2.16 9.37 12.81
C HIS A 4 1.00 9.43 11.79
N SER A 5 0.90 8.52 10.80
CA SER A 5 -0.27 8.50 9.89
C SER A 5 -0.52 7.15 9.20
N ILE A 6 -0.44 6.03 9.93
CA ILE A 6 -0.97 4.76 9.42
C ILE A 6 -2.50 4.78 9.57
N LYS A 7 -3.20 5.40 8.61
CA LYS A 7 -4.65 5.27 8.51
C LYS A 7 -5.01 4.28 7.40
N LYS A 8 -5.46 3.12 7.89
CA LYS A 8 -6.39 2.15 7.29
C LYS A 8 -5.77 0.91 6.66
N LEU A 9 -6.13 -0.19 7.32
CA LEU A 9 -5.95 -1.60 7.04
C LEU A 9 -6.53 -1.95 5.67
N MET A 10 -5.69 -2.35 4.73
CA MET A 10 -6.10 -2.91 3.44
C MET A 10 -5.81 -4.40 3.45
N HIS A 11 -6.83 -5.21 3.73
CA HIS A 11 -6.69 -6.68 3.61
C HIS A 11 -6.63 -7.05 2.14
N ILE A 12 -5.58 -7.76 1.74
CA ILE A 12 -5.51 -8.40 0.44
C ILE A 12 -5.77 -9.89 0.58
N ASN A 13 -6.98 -10.34 0.23
CA ASN A 13 -7.34 -11.74 0.26
C ASN A 13 -7.02 -12.38 -1.10
N ILE A 14 -6.20 -13.42 -1.11
CA ILE A 14 -5.95 -14.24 -2.30
C ILE A 14 -6.80 -15.51 -2.13
N THR A 15 -7.80 -15.69 -3.00
CA THR A 15 -8.81 -16.75 -2.82
C THR A 15 -8.30 -18.09 -3.36
N THR A 16 -7.68 -18.92 -2.53
CA THR A 16 -7.80 -20.37 -2.72
C THR A 16 -9.19 -20.79 -2.22
N LYS A 17 -9.85 -21.73 -2.91
CA LYS A 17 -11.26 -22.10 -2.66
C LYS A 17 -11.52 -22.58 -1.22
N THR A 18 -11.78 -21.67 -0.28
CA THR A 18 -12.55 -21.90 0.96
C THR A 18 -12.91 -20.55 1.58
N ALA A 19 -14.22 -20.28 1.67
CA ALA A 19 -14.77 -19.05 2.22
C ALA A 19 -14.83 -19.11 3.75
N LEU A 20 -14.28 -18.11 4.44
CA LEU A 20 -14.57 -17.84 5.84
C LEU A 20 -14.89 -16.34 5.99
N LEU A 21 -16.14 -16.02 6.34
CA LEU A 21 -16.59 -14.65 6.60
C LEU A 21 -16.12 -14.21 8.00
N LEU A 22 -15.52 -13.03 8.11
CA LEU A 22 -15.21 -12.37 9.39
C LEU A 22 -15.92 -11.01 9.44
N LEU A 23 -16.63 -10.76 10.56
CA LEU A 23 -17.37 -9.53 10.86
C LEU A 23 -16.41 -8.39 11.22
N LEU A 24 -16.60 -7.19 10.65
CA LEU A 24 -15.79 -6.00 10.95
C LEU A 24 -16.56 -5.01 11.83
N ALA A 25 -16.02 -4.71 13.00
CA ALA A 25 -16.46 -3.60 13.85
C ALA A 25 -15.83 -2.28 13.35
N ALA A 26 -16.66 -1.27 13.07
CA ALA A 26 -16.21 0.06 12.66
C ALA A 26 -16.08 0.97 13.88
N GLY A 27 -14.85 1.20 14.35
CA GLY A 27 -14.53 2.28 15.29
C GLY A 27 -14.15 3.55 14.53
N SER A 28 -14.88 4.65 14.74
CA SER A 28 -14.56 5.97 14.20
C SER A 28 -13.60 6.73 15.12
N CYS A 29 -12.44 7.15 14.59
CA CYS A 29 -11.56 8.12 15.26
C CYS A 29 -11.23 9.29 14.31
N VAL A 30 -11.55 10.50 14.80
CA VAL A 30 -11.52 11.79 14.10
C VAL A 30 -10.12 12.43 14.13
N LYS A 31 -9.70 12.93 12.96
CA LYS A 31 -8.61 13.88 12.56
C LYS A 31 -7.18 13.73 13.13
N CYS A 32 -6.24 13.48 12.20
CA CYS A 32 -4.84 13.93 12.24
C CYS A 32 -4.46 14.44 10.84
N GLN A 33 -3.64 15.50 10.76
CA GLN A 33 -3.53 16.48 9.66
C GLN A 33 -2.77 16.03 8.39
N GLN A 34 -2.84 14.76 8.01
CA GLN A 34 -2.60 14.31 6.63
C GLN A 34 -3.61 13.24 6.28
N GLN A 35 -4.43 13.51 5.26
CA GLN A 35 -5.41 12.55 4.80
C GLN A 35 -4.75 11.65 3.76
N LEU A 36 -4.29 10.48 4.20
CA LEU A 36 -3.99 9.36 3.32
C LEU A 36 -5.25 8.50 3.21
N THR A 37 -5.67 8.19 1.98
CA THR A 37 -6.84 7.38 1.71
C THR A 37 -6.45 6.22 0.79
N GLN A 38 -6.58 5.00 1.30
CA GLN A 38 -6.45 3.74 0.55
C GLN A 38 -7.78 2.98 0.59
N PRO A 39 -8.04 2.06 -0.36
CA PRO A 39 -9.18 1.15 -0.25
C PRO A 39 -9.11 0.30 1.02
N ALA A 40 -10.25 -0.06 1.60
CA ALA A 40 -10.30 -0.85 2.85
C ALA A 40 -9.93 -2.34 2.65
N SER A 41 -10.12 -2.87 1.45
CA SER A 41 -9.74 -4.24 1.11
C SER A 41 -9.66 -4.38 -0.40
N LEU A 42 -8.80 -5.27 -0.88
CA LEU A 42 -8.85 -5.78 -2.25
C LEU A 42 -8.75 -7.29 -2.24
N THR A 43 -9.35 -7.94 -3.22
CA THR A 43 -9.24 -9.38 -3.40
C THR A 43 -8.69 -9.60 -4.81
N VAL A 44 -7.58 -10.33 -4.93
CA VAL A 44 -6.89 -10.56 -6.20
C VAL A 44 -6.53 -12.04 -6.28
N GLN A 45 -6.71 -12.66 -7.45
CA GLN A 45 -6.38 -14.08 -7.62
C GLN A 45 -4.87 -14.27 -7.81
N PRO A 46 -4.32 -15.46 -7.48
CA PRO A 46 -2.93 -15.79 -7.79
C PRO A 46 -2.62 -15.56 -9.27
N GLY A 47 -1.44 -15.03 -9.57
CA GLY A 47 -0.98 -14.73 -10.93
C GLY A 47 -1.54 -13.44 -11.53
N GLN A 48 -2.57 -12.82 -10.95
CA GLN A 48 -3.08 -11.53 -11.39
C GLN A 48 -2.21 -10.37 -10.90
N THR A 49 -2.44 -9.18 -11.47
CA THR A 49 -1.76 -7.95 -11.05
C THR A 49 -2.58 -7.24 -9.98
N LEU A 50 -1.95 -6.93 -8.87
CA LEU A 50 -2.50 -6.05 -7.85
C LEU A 50 -2.25 -4.59 -8.23
N THR A 51 -3.24 -3.71 -8.04
CA THR A 51 -3.08 -2.26 -8.12
C THR A 51 -3.70 -1.61 -6.89
N ILE A 52 -2.89 -0.89 -6.12
CA ILE A 52 -3.33 -0.12 -4.95
C ILE A 52 -3.22 1.36 -5.27
N SER A 53 -4.26 2.14 -4.97
CA SER A 53 -4.21 3.59 -4.97
C SER A 53 -4.02 4.14 -3.56
N CYS A 54 -3.23 5.19 -3.43
CA CYS A 54 -3.07 5.98 -2.22
C CYS A 54 -3.25 7.46 -2.56
N GLN A 55 -4.42 8.01 -2.23
CA GLN A 55 -4.69 9.45 -2.33
C GLN A 55 -4.07 10.15 -1.12
N VAL A 56 -3.30 11.21 -1.34
CA VAL A 56 -2.66 11.98 -0.27
C VAL A 56 -3.06 13.45 -0.33
N SER A 57 -2.96 14.14 0.81
CA SER A 57 -3.24 15.59 0.91
C SER A 57 -2.01 16.48 0.67
N TYR A 58 -0.81 15.91 0.66
CA TYR A 58 0.43 16.65 0.35
C TYR A 58 0.75 16.58 -1.15
N SER A 59 1.60 17.49 -1.62
CA SER A 59 2.10 17.43 -2.99
C SER A 59 3.06 16.25 -3.17
N VAL A 60 2.72 15.33 -4.06
CA VAL A 60 3.58 14.16 -4.38
C VAL A 60 4.87 14.52 -5.11
N THR A 61 5.07 15.80 -5.46
CA THR A 61 6.34 16.35 -5.97
C THR A 61 7.16 17.05 -4.87
N GLY A 62 6.60 17.23 -3.67
CA GLY A 62 7.29 17.86 -2.54
C GLY A 62 7.94 16.88 -1.56
N SER A 63 7.65 15.58 -1.68
CA SER A 63 8.19 14.55 -0.79
C SER A 63 8.28 13.19 -1.48
N GLY A 64 9.23 12.36 -1.02
CA GLY A 64 9.19 10.93 -1.32
C GLY A 64 8.01 10.24 -0.63
N THR A 65 7.59 9.11 -1.18
CA THR A 65 6.54 8.26 -0.63
C THR A 65 6.95 6.79 -0.70
N HIS A 66 6.95 6.14 0.46
CA HIS A 66 7.31 4.76 0.63
C HIS A 66 6.08 3.86 0.57
N TRP A 67 6.27 2.65 0.03
CA TRP A 67 5.33 1.54 0.12
C TRP A 67 5.91 0.46 1.03
N ILE A 68 5.09 0.01 1.96
CA ILE A 68 5.46 -0.95 3.01
C ILE A 68 4.33 -1.99 3.07
N ARG A 69 4.68 -3.25 3.25
CA ARG A 69 3.69 -4.31 3.54
C ARG A 69 3.94 -4.95 4.89
N GLN A 70 2.91 -5.53 5.47
CA GLN A 70 2.97 -6.34 6.68
C GLN A 70 2.25 -7.67 6.46
N PRO A 71 2.99 -8.76 6.22
CA PRO A 71 2.40 -10.09 6.23
C PRO A 71 1.83 -10.41 7.62
N ALA A 72 0.78 -11.22 7.68
CA ALA A 72 0.16 -11.61 8.95
C ALA A 72 1.20 -12.25 9.90
N GLY A 73 1.29 -11.74 11.13
CA GLY A 73 2.24 -12.22 12.14
C GLY A 73 3.71 -11.87 11.89
N LYS A 74 4.02 -11.02 10.90
CA LYS A 74 5.40 -10.60 10.58
C LYS A 74 5.62 -9.09 10.80
N ALA A 75 6.90 -8.71 10.81
CA ALA A 75 7.33 -7.32 10.84
C ALA A 75 7.00 -6.59 9.53
N LEU A 76 7.13 -5.25 9.56
CA LEU A 76 6.99 -4.42 8.36
C LEU A 76 8.12 -4.69 7.38
N GLU A 77 7.77 -4.85 6.11
CA GLU A 77 8.70 -5.06 4.99
C GLU A 77 8.61 -3.87 4.03
N TRP A 78 9.72 -3.17 3.83
CA TRP A 78 9.80 -2.10 2.85
C TRP A 78 9.78 -2.68 1.43
N MET A 79 8.96 -2.09 0.55
CA MET A 79 8.80 -2.55 -0.83
C MET A 79 9.48 -1.62 -1.83
N GLY A 80 9.35 -0.31 -1.61
CA GLY A 80 9.88 0.68 -2.53
C GLY A 80 9.56 2.10 -2.12
N VAL A 81 10.12 3.04 -2.86
CA VAL A 81 9.87 4.47 -2.71
C VAL A 81 9.85 5.11 -4.10
N ILE A 82 8.96 6.09 -4.28
CA ILE A 82 9.08 7.09 -5.33
C ILE A 82 9.50 8.40 -4.69
N TRP A 83 10.63 8.94 -5.12
CA TRP A 83 11.15 10.21 -4.64
C TRP A 83 10.39 11.38 -5.26
N ASN A 84 10.53 12.56 -4.65
CA ASN A 84 9.99 13.82 -5.18
C ASN A 84 10.42 14.09 -6.62
N SER A 85 11.66 13.72 -6.99
CA SER A 85 12.20 13.79 -8.35
C SER A 85 11.51 12.87 -9.36
N GLY A 86 10.73 11.89 -8.90
CA GLY A 86 10.11 10.84 -9.72
C GLY A 86 10.98 9.60 -9.92
N SER A 87 12.19 9.57 -9.35
CA SER A 87 13.02 8.36 -9.34
C SER A 87 12.48 7.32 -8.35
N ASN A 88 12.67 6.05 -8.68
CA ASN A 88 12.18 4.93 -7.86
C ASN A 88 13.34 4.08 -7.32
N ASN A 89 13.18 3.57 -6.10
CA ASN A 89 13.98 2.46 -5.57
C ASN A 89 13.05 1.35 -5.10
N TYR A 90 13.44 0.11 -5.30
CA TYR A 90 12.67 -1.07 -4.95
C TYR A 90 13.48 -2.02 -4.07
N ALA A 91 12.78 -2.82 -3.27
CA ALA A 91 13.38 -3.95 -2.57
C ALA A 91 13.75 -5.07 -3.56
N THR A 92 14.93 -5.66 -3.38
CA THR A 92 15.51 -6.63 -4.31
C THR A 92 14.62 -7.86 -4.51
N ASN A 93 13.89 -8.30 -3.48
CA ASN A 93 13.03 -9.50 -3.52
C ASN A 93 11.78 -9.36 -4.39
N ILE A 94 11.39 -8.15 -4.79
CA ILE A 94 10.21 -7.88 -5.62
C ILE A 94 10.54 -7.10 -6.89
N GLN A 95 11.81 -6.80 -7.11
CA GLN A 95 12.29 -6.11 -8.29
C GLN A 95 11.90 -6.87 -9.57
N GLY A 96 11.50 -6.13 -10.60
CA GLY A 96 10.97 -6.71 -11.85
C GLY A 96 9.47 -7.03 -11.84
N ARG A 97 8.81 -7.05 -10.67
CA ARG A 97 7.34 -7.20 -10.56
C ARG A 97 6.63 -5.98 -10.00
N ILE A 98 7.34 -5.15 -9.23
CA ILE A 98 6.81 -3.92 -8.65
C ILE A 98 6.95 -2.75 -9.62
N GLU A 99 5.91 -1.91 -9.66
CA GLU A 99 5.91 -0.61 -10.33
C GLU A 99 5.24 0.42 -9.40
N ILE A 100 5.93 1.52 -9.10
CA ILE A 100 5.36 2.65 -8.35
C ILE A 100 5.22 3.85 -9.28
N THR A 101 4.02 4.42 -9.35
CA THR A 101 3.73 5.61 -10.15
C THR A 101 2.95 6.65 -9.34
N ARG A 102 2.80 7.85 -9.91
CA ARG A 102 2.06 8.95 -9.28
C ARG A 102 1.33 9.79 -10.32
N ASP A 103 0.13 10.26 -9.97
CA ASP A 103 -0.59 11.33 -10.64
C ASP A 103 -0.38 12.63 -9.83
N THR A 104 0.41 13.55 -10.38
CA THR A 104 0.76 14.81 -9.71
C THR A 104 -0.39 15.81 -9.69
N ARG A 105 -1.36 15.71 -10.61
CA ARG A 105 -2.52 16.61 -10.64
C ARG A 105 -3.52 16.24 -9.56
N LYS A 106 -3.65 14.95 -9.28
CA LYS A 106 -4.59 14.43 -8.28
C LYS A 106 -3.95 14.13 -6.94
N ASN A 107 -2.61 14.13 -6.84
CA ASN A 107 -1.88 13.67 -5.66
C ASN A 107 -2.24 12.23 -5.28
N ILE A 108 -2.28 11.35 -6.28
CA ILE A 108 -2.51 9.91 -6.08
C ILE A 108 -1.23 9.16 -6.40
N LEU A 109 -0.86 8.22 -5.55
CA LEU A 109 0.19 7.24 -5.82
C LEU A 109 -0.43 5.89 -6.15
N TYR A 110 0.24 5.14 -7.02
CA TYR A 110 -0.16 3.78 -7.36
C TYR A 110 1.00 2.82 -7.11
N LEU A 111 0.67 1.71 -6.47
CA LEU A 111 1.53 0.53 -6.39
C LEU A 111 0.93 -0.55 -7.28
N ARG A 112 1.69 -1.03 -8.26
CA ARG A 112 1.36 -2.23 -9.04
C ARG A 112 2.33 -3.34 -8.71
N LEU A 113 1.81 -4.53 -8.50
CA LEU A 113 2.60 -5.73 -8.25
C LEU A 113 2.08 -6.85 -9.15
N SER A 114 2.90 -7.27 -10.11
CA SER A 114 2.55 -8.32 -11.07
C SER A 114 2.74 -9.71 -10.50
N THR A 115 1.98 -10.67 -11.05
CA THR A 115 2.06 -12.09 -10.69
C THR A 115 1.97 -12.30 -9.19
N MET A 116 0.85 -11.85 -8.60
CA MET A 116 0.59 -11.97 -7.17
C MET A 116 0.71 -13.42 -6.70
N LYS A 117 1.45 -13.63 -5.62
CA LYS A 117 1.59 -14.94 -4.99
C LYS A 117 0.84 -15.00 -3.65
N PRO A 118 0.33 -16.17 -3.21
CA PRO A 118 -0.39 -16.31 -1.93
C PRO A 118 0.37 -15.75 -0.72
N GLU A 119 1.70 -15.93 -0.68
CA GLU A 119 2.58 -15.41 0.37
C GLU A 119 2.70 -13.87 0.39
N GLU A 120 2.13 -13.18 -0.60
CA GLU A 120 2.08 -11.72 -0.68
C GLU A 120 0.80 -11.14 -0.08
N SER A 121 -0.11 -11.98 0.43
CA SER A 121 -1.23 -11.52 1.25
C SER A 121 -0.72 -10.82 2.52
N ALA A 122 -1.01 -9.53 2.62
CA ALA A 122 -0.48 -8.65 3.65
C ALA A 122 -1.38 -7.41 3.78
N VAL A 123 -1.11 -6.61 4.81
CA VAL A 123 -1.59 -5.23 4.89
C VAL A 123 -0.60 -4.33 4.17
N TYR A 124 -1.09 -3.41 3.34
CA TYR A 124 -0.25 -2.51 2.55
C TYR A 124 -0.43 -1.06 2.98
N TYR A 125 0.68 -0.34 3.09
CA TYR A 125 0.74 1.04 3.57
C TYR A 125 1.49 1.92 2.58
N CYS A 126 0.96 3.11 2.32
CA CYS A 126 1.74 4.23 1.81
C CYS A 126 2.15 5.16 2.95
N ALA A 127 3.38 5.67 2.91
CA ALA A 127 3.92 6.55 3.95
C ALA A 127 4.76 7.67 3.34
N LYS A 128 4.49 8.93 3.70
CA LYS A 128 5.33 10.06 3.29
C LYS A 128 6.72 9.93 3.93
N SER A 129 7.79 10.22 3.18
CA SER A 129 9.11 10.46 3.78
C SER A 129 9.02 11.63 4.78
N PRO A 130 9.85 11.64 5.84
CA PRO A 130 9.93 12.75 6.79
C PRO A 130 10.06 14.10 6.07
#